data_AF-A0A527ZMW4-F1
#
_entry.id   AF-A0A527ZMW4-F1
#
_cell.length_a   1.000
_cell.length_b   1.000
_cell.length_c   1.000
_cell.angle_alpha   90.00
_cell.angle_beta   90.00
_cell.angle_gamma   90.00
#
_symmetry.space_group_name_H-M   'P 1'
#
loop_
_entity.id
_entity.type
_entity.pdbx_description
1 polymer ?
#
loop_
_entity_poly.entity_id
_entity_poly.type
_entity_poly.pdbx_seq_one_letter_code
_entity_poly.pdbx_strand_id
1 'polypeptide(L)'
;AKWSGYDVPDIAPTAKPGEVGPFIMNPEGVSRLFTRGMMRDGPFPAHYEPFESPIVNPVAPNVRGNPAARVFEGDFRQFAEPASAEFPYAATSYRLTEHFHFWTKHVIVNAVMQPEFFVEISEQLAAEKGIAKDGWVRVWSKRGSVTAKAMVTKRIKPLTCDGKTVHIVGIPLHWGFTGAAKKGFGPNMLTPYVGDANIETPEYKAFLVNIEPVSGPVA
;
A
#
# COMPACT_ATOMS: atom_id res chain seq x y z
N ALA A 1 -48.26 -1.55 -18.38
CA ALA A 1 -47.84 -2.95 -18.18
C ALA A 1 -47.62 -3.16 -16.68
N LYS A 2 -47.99 -4.32 -16.14
CA LYS A 2 -47.73 -4.70 -14.72
C LYS A 2 -46.53 -5.64 -14.69
N TRP A 3 -45.62 -5.46 -13.73
CA TRP A 3 -44.52 -6.41 -13.51
C TRP A 3 -45.09 -7.82 -13.31
N SER A 4 -44.56 -8.80 -14.04
CA SER A 4 -44.97 -10.21 -13.99
C SER A 4 -43.74 -11.11 -13.89
N GLY A 5 -43.91 -12.28 -13.27
CA GLY A 5 -42.82 -13.23 -12.98
C GLY A 5 -42.75 -13.57 -11.49
N TYR A 6 -41.75 -14.38 -11.12
CA TYR A 6 -41.50 -14.78 -9.73
C TYR A 6 -40.75 -13.72 -8.92
N ASP A 7 -40.22 -12.69 -9.58
CA ASP A 7 -39.43 -11.63 -8.97
C ASP A 7 -40.33 -10.51 -8.42
N VAL A 8 -40.01 -10.02 -7.22
CA VAL A 8 -40.74 -8.95 -6.54
C VAL A 8 -40.03 -7.64 -6.83
N PRO A 9 -40.71 -6.62 -7.41
CA PRO A 9 -40.09 -5.34 -7.66
C PRO A 9 -39.51 -4.71 -6.40
N ASP A 10 -38.23 -4.33 -6.46
CA ASP A 10 -37.56 -3.53 -5.43
C ASP A 10 -38.07 -2.07 -5.36
N ILE A 11 -38.90 -1.68 -6.33
CA ILE A 11 -39.53 -0.36 -6.46
C ILE A 11 -41.05 -0.51 -6.47
N ALA A 12 -41.80 0.56 -6.23
CA ALA A 12 -43.26 0.49 -6.26
C ALA A 12 -43.75 -0.10 -7.61
N PRO A 13 -44.60 -1.14 -7.64
CA PRO A 13 -45.06 -1.78 -8.89
C PRO A 13 -45.80 -0.85 -9.86
N THR A 14 -46.22 0.32 -9.37
CA THR A 14 -46.92 1.38 -10.11
C THR A 14 -46.01 2.56 -10.48
N ALA A 15 -44.72 2.52 -10.14
CA ALA A 15 -43.79 3.60 -10.47
C ALA A 15 -43.64 3.72 -12.00
N LYS A 16 -43.62 4.95 -12.52
CA LYS A 16 -43.47 5.14 -13.96
C LYS A 16 -42.01 4.94 -14.38
N PRO A 17 -41.76 4.48 -15.62
CA PRO A 17 -40.42 4.51 -16.20
C PRO A 17 -39.83 5.93 -16.10
N GLY A 18 -38.64 6.04 -15.51
CA GLY A 18 -37.94 7.32 -15.32
C GLY A 18 -38.21 8.03 -13.97
N GLU A 19 -39.21 7.63 -13.18
CA GLU A 19 -39.45 8.23 -11.85
C GLU A 19 -38.44 7.73 -10.80
N VAL A 20 -38.07 6.44 -10.83
CA VAL A 20 -37.16 5.85 -9.82
C VAL A 20 -35.70 5.88 -10.26
N GLY A 21 -35.45 6.03 -11.56
CA GLY A 21 -34.11 5.90 -12.14
C GLY A 21 -33.51 4.49 -11.97
N PRO A 22 -32.33 4.24 -12.58
CA PRO A 22 -31.69 2.91 -12.54
C PRO A 22 -30.95 2.61 -11.23
N PHE A 23 -30.69 3.62 -10.37
CA PHE A 23 -29.97 3.44 -9.09
C PHE A 23 -30.96 3.44 -7.93
N ILE A 24 -31.73 2.36 -7.80
CA ILE A 24 -32.90 2.26 -6.92
C ILE A 24 -32.58 2.42 -5.42
N MET A 25 -31.34 2.17 -5.00
CA MET A 25 -30.89 2.35 -3.60
C MET A 25 -30.41 3.78 -3.31
N ASN A 26 -30.30 4.63 -4.34
CA ASN A 26 -29.97 6.04 -4.18
C ASN A 26 -31.27 6.86 -4.14
N PRO A 27 -31.48 7.75 -3.15
CA PRO A 27 -32.69 8.57 -3.05
C PRO A 27 -33.02 9.39 -4.30
N GLU A 28 -32.01 9.78 -5.07
CA GLU A 28 -32.13 10.54 -6.31
C GLU A 28 -32.28 9.68 -7.59
N GLY A 29 -32.22 8.35 -7.47
CA GLY A 29 -32.38 7.42 -8.61
C GLY A 29 -31.22 7.38 -9.61
N VAL A 30 -30.16 8.17 -9.39
CA VAL A 30 -29.01 8.30 -10.30
C VAL A 30 -27.69 7.92 -9.63
N SER A 31 -26.64 7.68 -10.42
CA SER A 31 -25.27 7.59 -9.93
C SER A 31 -24.74 8.97 -9.57
N ARG A 32 -23.78 9.01 -8.64
CA ARG A 32 -23.17 10.25 -8.17
C ARG A 32 -21.83 10.47 -8.84
N LEU A 33 -21.75 11.49 -9.71
CA LEU A 33 -20.47 12.10 -10.08
C LEU A 33 -19.96 13.02 -8.95
N PHE A 34 -20.89 13.65 -8.23
CA PHE A 34 -20.66 14.50 -7.07
C PHE A 34 -21.28 13.83 -5.84
N THR A 35 -20.47 13.41 -4.86
CA THR A 35 -20.94 12.58 -3.74
C THR A 35 -21.55 13.36 -2.59
N ARG A 36 -21.65 14.70 -2.71
CA ARG A 36 -22.22 15.60 -1.68
C ARG A 36 -21.48 15.44 -0.35
N GLY A 37 -22.18 15.15 0.74
CA GLY A 37 -21.61 14.97 2.08
C GLY A 37 -21.31 13.53 2.46
N MET A 38 -21.25 12.60 1.49
CA MET A 38 -21.07 11.17 1.78
C MET A 38 -19.61 10.77 2.02
N MET A 39 -18.66 11.63 1.63
CA MET A 39 -17.23 11.41 1.77
C MET A 39 -16.65 12.50 2.69
N ARG A 40 -15.85 12.11 3.68
CA ARG A 40 -15.27 13.05 4.66
C ARG A 40 -14.23 13.98 4.03
N ASP A 41 -13.60 13.52 2.96
CA ASP A 41 -12.51 14.19 2.23
C ASP A 41 -12.98 14.93 0.97
N GLY A 42 -14.30 15.04 0.77
CA GLY A 42 -14.90 15.94 -0.20
C GLY A 42 -15.70 15.24 -1.30
N PRO A 43 -16.49 16.01 -2.05
CA PRO A 43 -17.47 15.46 -2.98
C PRO A 43 -16.91 14.99 -4.33
N PHE A 44 -15.66 15.36 -4.63
CA PHE A 44 -14.90 14.94 -5.79
C PHE A 44 -13.55 14.38 -5.34
N PRO A 45 -13.00 13.37 -6.02
CA PRO A 45 -11.63 12.93 -5.77
C PRO A 45 -10.63 14.05 -6.02
N ALA A 46 -9.66 14.19 -5.12
CA ALA A 46 -8.54 15.10 -5.25
C ALA A 46 -7.23 14.35 -4.95
N HIS A 47 -6.15 14.76 -5.60
CA HIS A 47 -4.83 14.16 -5.35
C HIS A 47 -4.24 14.67 -4.05
N TYR A 48 -3.92 13.75 -3.15
CA TYR A 48 -3.09 13.98 -1.99
C TYR A 48 -1.97 12.93 -1.97
N GLU A 49 -0.75 13.38 -1.70
CA GLU A 49 0.36 12.47 -1.46
C GLU A 49 0.13 11.63 -0.20
N PRO A 50 0.73 10.42 -0.09
CA PRO A 50 0.84 9.69 1.18
C PRO A 50 1.45 10.55 2.29
N PHE A 51 1.23 10.18 3.55
CA PHE A 51 1.80 10.93 4.68
C PHE A 51 3.33 10.93 4.69
N GLU A 52 3.91 9.86 4.16
CA GLU A 52 5.33 9.73 3.84
C GLU A 52 5.49 9.59 2.31
N SER A 53 5.80 10.70 1.63
CA SER A 53 5.97 10.70 0.17
C SER A 53 7.41 11.02 -0.25
N PRO A 54 7.96 10.36 -1.28
CA PRO A 54 9.33 10.63 -1.76
C PRO A 54 9.48 12.01 -2.40
N ILE A 55 8.37 12.70 -2.66
CA ILE A 55 8.33 14.07 -3.16
C ILE A 55 7.40 14.93 -2.30
N VAL A 56 7.48 16.25 -2.48
CA VAL A 56 6.46 17.16 -1.97
C VAL A 56 5.30 17.16 -2.97
N ASN A 57 4.06 17.26 -2.48
CA ASN A 57 2.87 17.29 -3.33
C ASN A 57 2.94 18.46 -4.34
N PRO A 58 3.03 18.21 -5.67
CA PRO A 58 3.16 19.29 -6.65
C PRO A 58 1.89 20.13 -6.82
N VAL A 59 0.72 19.58 -6.49
CA VAL A 59 -0.59 20.22 -6.69
C VAL A 59 -1.05 20.95 -5.43
N ALA A 60 -0.67 20.45 -4.25
CA ALA A 60 -0.99 21.06 -2.96
C ALA A 60 0.22 21.02 -2.00
N PRO A 61 1.27 21.85 -2.22
CA PRO A 61 2.54 21.74 -1.50
C PRO A 61 2.44 21.92 0.02
N ASN A 62 1.41 22.61 0.50
CA ASN A 62 1.18 22.88 1.92
C ASN A 62 0.32 21.81 2.61
N VAL A 63 -0.08 20.75 1.89
CA VAL A 63 -0.94 19.68 2.40
C VAL A 63 -0.15 18.37 2.42
N ARG A 64 -0.01 17.79 3.62
CA ARG A 64 0.65 16.49 3.85
C ARG A 64 -0.41 15.44 4.15
N GLY A 65 -0.49 14.41 3.32
CA GLY A 65 -1.55 13.42 3.45
C GLY A 65 -2.93 13.99 3.05
N ASN A 66 -3.96 13.16 3.21
CA ASN A 66 -5.33 13.62 3.09
C ASN A 66 -5.68 14.52 4.30
N PRO A 67 -6.16 15.76 4.09
CA PRO A 67 -6.42 16.70 5.18
C PRO A 67 -7.57 16.29 6.11
N ALA A 68 -8.42 15.33 5.69
CA ALA A 68 -9.50 14.79 6.52
C ALA A 68 -9.11 13.52 7.28
N ALA A 69 -7.90 12.99 7.08
CA ALA A 69 -7.46 11.78 7.77
C ALA A 69 -7.19 12.03 9.25
N ARG A 70 -7.51 11.04 10.08
CA ARG A 70 -7.22 11.08 11.51
C ARG A 70 -5.81 10.59 11.77
N VAL A 71 -4.99 11.46 12.37
CA VAL A 71 -3.62 11.12 12.78
C VAL A 71 -3.42 11.51 14.24
N PHE A 72 -2.99 10.57 15.07
CA PHE A 72 -2.63 10.88 16.44
C PHE A 72 -1.27 11.57 16.48
N GLU A 73 -1.09 12.49 17.43
CA GLU A 73 0.13 13.30 17.53
C GLU A 73 1.40 12.45 17.66
N GLY A 74 1.34 11.33 18.39
CA GLY A 74 2.45 10.38 18.53
C GLY A 74 2.84 9.74 17.20
N ASP A 75 1.85 9.31 16.41
CA ASP A 75 2.08 8.68 15.10
C ASP A 75 2.62 9.71 14.10
N PHE A 76 2.10 10.94 14.12
CA PHE A 76 2.56 12.02 13.24
C PHE A 76 4.06 12.29 13.39
N ARG A 77 4.57 12.28 14.63
CA ARG A 77 6.02 12.46 14.93
C ARG A 77 6.88 11.30 14.39
N GLN A 78 6.29 10.13 14.17
CA GLN A 78 6.96 8.94 13.65
C GLN A 78 6.95 8.85 12.11
N PHE A 79 6.37 9.83 11.42
CA PHE A 79 6.45 9.89 9.96
C PHE A 79 7.77 10.52 9.50
N ALA A 80 8.36 9.95 8.45
CA ALA A 80 9.41 10.58 7.69
C ALA A 80 8.84 11.83 6.99
N GLU A 81 9.60 12.91 6.98
CA GLU A 81 9.20 14.14 6.28
C GLU A 81 9.03 13.86 4.77
N PRO A 82 8.11 14.56 4.08
CA PRO A 82 8.03 14.49 2.62
C PRO A 82 9.37 14.82 1.99
N ALA A 83 9.75 14.08 0.96
CA ALA A 83 11.07 14.17 0.32
C ALA A 83 12.26 13.99 1.31
N SER A 84 12.09 13.14 2.33
CA SER A 84 13.15 12.83 3.29
C SER A 84 14.41 12.31 2.61
N ALA A 85 15.55 12.94 2.89
CA ALA A 85 16.86 12.41 2.50
C ALA A 85 17.26 11.17 3.31
N GLU A 86 16.71 10.99 4.52
CA GLU A 86 16.97 9.84 5.39
C GLU A 86 16.20 8.60 4.94
N PHE A 87 14.98 8.79 4.42
CA PHE A 87 14.10 7.72 3.90
C PHE A 87 13.65 8.04 2.47
N PRO A 88 14.56 7.96 1.48
CA PRO A 88 14.29 8.49 0.14
C PRO A 88 13.50 7.55 -0.77
N TYR A 89 13.29 6.29 -0.39
CA TYR A 89 12.71 5.27 -1.28
C TYR A 89 11.26 5.00 -0.95
N ALA A 90 10.42 5.00 -1.99
CA ALA A 90 9.04 4.55 -1.86
C ALA A 90 9.03 3.04 -1.59
N ALA A 91 8.19 2.60 -0.66
CA ALA A 91 7.99 1.20 -0.35
C ALA A 91 6.53 0.81 -0.49
N THR A 92 6.32 -0.45 -0.87
CA THR A 92 4.98 -1.02 -1.01
C THR A 92 4.95 -2.47 -0.57
N SER A 93 3.84 -2.88 0.04
CA SER A 93 3.62 -4.28 0.44
C SER A 93 2.60 -4.99 -0.45
N TYR A 94 2.87 -6.26 -0.77
CA TYR A 94 2.00 -7.07 -1.63
C TYR A 94 2.12 -8.56 -1.34
N ARG A 95 1.49 -9.37 -2.19
CA ARG A 95 1.36 -10.82 -2.05
C ARG A 95 2.11 -11.55 -3.16
N LEU A 96 2.44 -12.81 -2.88
CA LEU A 96 2.94 -13.81 -3.81
C LEU A 96 1.90 -14.92 -3.91
N THR A 97 1.76 -15.51 -5.08
CA THR A 97 0.75 -16.53 -5.39
C THR A 97 0.80 -17.71 -4.43
N GLU A 98 2.01 -18.11 -4.04
CA GLU A 98 2.30 -19.28 -3.24
C GLU A 98 1.94 -19.09 -1.76
N HIS A 99 1.70 -17.85 -1.31
CA HIS A 99 1.44 -17.59 0.09
C HIS A 99 0.14 -16.83 0.38
N PHE A 100 -0.62 -17.33 1.38
CA PHE A 100 -1.76 -16.63 1.93
C PHE A 100 -1.41 -16.01 3.28
N HIS A 101 -1.17 -14.70 3.26
CA HIS A 101 -0.77 -13.90 4.43
C HIS A 101 0.34 -14.61 5.22
N PHE A 102 0.13 -14.81 6.52
CA PHE A 102 1.04 -15.49 7.45
C PHE A 102 0.64 -16.95 7.71
N TRP A 103 -0.31 -17.49 6.94
CA TRP A 103 -0.88 -18.82 7.19
C TRP A 103 -0.10 -19.91 6.45
N THR A 104 0.00 -19.84 5.13
CA THR A 104 0.54 -20.98 4.37
C THR A 104 2.05 -21.17 4.54
N LYS A 105 2.78 -20.26 5.22
CA LYS A 105 4.14 -20.54 5.70
C LYS A 105 4.21 -21.71 6.70
N HIS A 106 3.07 -22.19 7.21
CA HIS A 106 2.96 -23.42 8.00
C HIS A 106 2.77 -24.68 7.15
N VAL A 107 2.51 -24.55 5.85
CA VAL A 107 2.35 -25.67 4.92
C VAL A 107 3.68 -25.90 4.22
N ILE A 108 4.23 -27.11 4.36
CA ILE A 108 5.58 -27.45 3.87
C ILE A 108 5.72 -27.19 2.37
N VAL A 109 4.73 -27.54 1.55
CA VAL A 109 4.78 -27.35 0.09
C VAL A 109 4.96 -25.86 -0.26
N ASN A 110 4.18 -24.96 0.36
CA ASN A 110 4.31 -23.52 0.15
C ASN A 110 5.63 -22.99 0.69
N ALA A 111 6.04 -23.43 1.87
CA ALA A 111 7.32 -23.06 2.48
C ALA A 111 8.53 -23.54 1.68
N VAL A 112 8.44 -24.62 0.90
CA VAL A 112 9.51 -25.04 -0.01
C VAL A 112 9.53 -24.19 -1.28
N MET A 113 8.35 -23.81 -1.80
CA MET A 113 8.25 -22.97 -3.00
C MET A 113 8.75 -21.53 -2.79
N GLN A 114 8.42 -20.91 -1.66
CA GLN A 114 8.84 -19.55 -1.30
C GLN A 114 9.45 -19.52 0.11
N PRO A 115 10.69 -20.03 0.28
CA PRO A 115 11.22 -20.39 1.60
C PRO A 115 11.71 -19.23 2.46
N GLU A 116 12.10 -18.11 1.85
CA GLU A 116 12.91 -17.09 2.52
C GLU A 116 12.45 -15.69 2.17
N PHE A 117 12.42 -14.84 3.19
CA PHE A 117 12.00 -13.45 3.02
C PHE A 117 12.97 -12.69 2.12
N PHE A 118 12.41 -12.01 1.11
CA PHE A 118 13.13 -11.17 0.18
C PHE A 118 12.42 -9.84 -0.03
N VAL A 119 13.15 -8.86 -0.55
CA VAL A 119 12.61 -7.62 -1.09
C VAL A 119 13.01 -7.47 -2.55
N GLU A 120 12.14 -6.85 -3.34
CA GLU A 120 12.39 -6.60 -4.77
C GLU A 120 12.90 -5.17 -4.97
N ILE A 121 13.98 -5.02 -5.73
CA ILE A 121 14.55 -3.72 -6.09
C ILE A 121 14.98 -3.70 -7.55
N SER A 122 15.05 -2.49 -8.12
CA SER A 122 15.51 -2.30 -9.49
C SER A 122 17.03 -2.52 -9.62
N GLU A 123 17.49 -2.80 -10.84
CA GLU A 123 18.93 -2.89 -11.15
C GLU A 123 19.67 -1.58 -10.84
N GLN A 124 19.01 -0.43 -11.06
CA GLN A 124 19.57 0.90 -10.79
C GLN A 124 19.79 1.12 -9.29
N LEU A 125 18.77 0.88 -8.45
CA LEU A 125 18.90 1.04 -7.00
C LEU A 125 19.98 0.08 -6.45
N ALA A 126 20.01 -1.15 -6.96
CA ALA A 126 21.00 -2.12 -6.56
C ALA A 126 22.43 -1.66 -6.91
N ALA A 127 22.65 -1.13 -8.12
CA ALA A 127 23.94 -0.60 -8.55
C ALA A 127 24.37 0.61 -7.71
N GLU A 128 23.47 1.58 -7.48
CA GLU A 128 23.74 2.77 -6.69
C GLU A 128 24.12 2.46 -5.23
N LYS A 129 23.53 1.41 -4.66
CA LYS A 129 23.74 1.01 -3.26
C LYS A 129 24.75 -0.12 -3.08
N GLY A 130 25.36 -0.61 -4.17
CA GLY A 130 26.30 -1.74 -4.12
C GLY A 130 25.66 -3.04 -3.63
N ILE A 131 24.36 -3.26 -3.91
CA ILE A 131 23.62 -4.46 -3.49
C ILE A 131 23.80 -5.54 -4.55
N ALA A 132 24.43 -6.64 -4.17
CA ALA A 132 24.54 -7.82 -5.03
C ALA A 132 23.17 -8.51 -5.17
N LYS A 133 22.92 -9.09 -6.35
CA LYS A 133 21.78 -10.00 -6.54
C LYS A 133 21.90 -11.18 -5.58
N ASP A 134 20.79 -11.52 -4.93
CA ASP A 134 20.73 -12.52 -3.87
C ASP A 134 21.65 -12.18 -2.68
N GLY A 135 22.07 -10.92 -2.55
CA GLY A 135 22.74 -10.41 -1.35
C GLY A 135 21.76 -10.26 -0.18
N TRP A 136 22.28 -9.88 0.98
CA TRP A 136 21.47 -9.53 2.14
C TRP A 136 21.38 -8.02 2.27
N VAL A 137 20.19 -7.54 2.61
CA VAL A 137 19.92 -6.12 2.82
C VAL A 137 19.18 -5.89 4.12
N ARG A 138 19.45 -4.74 4.74
CA ARG A 138 18.59 -4.17 5.77
C ARG A 138 17.70 -3.13 5.10
N VAL A 139 16.39 -3.24 5.32
CA VAL A 139 15.39 -2.24 4.94
C VAL A 139 14.82 -1.66 6.23
N TRP A 140 14.73 -0.34 6.34
CA TRP A 140 14.22 0.29 7.55
C TRP A 140 13.40 1.53 7.26
N SER A 141 12.51 1.85 8.19
CA SER A 141 11.75 3.09 8.27
C SER A 141 11.99 3.73 9.64
N LYS A 142 11.31 4.85 9.93
CA LYS A 142 11.32 5.43 11.28
C LYS A 142 10.81 4.49 12.39
N ARG A 143 10.05 3.45 12.04
CA ARG A 143 9.38 2.56 12.99
C ARG A 143 10.18 1.31 13.33
N GLY A 144 11.08 0.90 12.44
CA GLY A 144 11.82 -0.34 12.61
C GLY A 144 12.55 -0.78 11.36
N SER A 145 13.13 -1.98 11.42
CA SER A 145 13.92 -2.56 10.34
C SER A 145 13.67 -4.04 10.16
N VAL A 146 13.92 -4.52 8.95
CA VAL A 146 13.90 -5.94 8.58
C VAL A 146 15.16 -6.28 7.79
N THR A 147 15.55 -7.55 7.84
CA THR A 147 16.66 -8.10 7.04
C THR A 147 16.09 -9.10 6.04
N ALA A 148 16.49 -8.98 4.78
CA ALA A 148 15.91 -9.75 3.68
C ALA A 148 16.95 -10.09 2.61
N LYS A 149 16.65 -11.09 1.79
CA LYS A 149 17.36 -11.31 0.52
C LYS A 149 16.99 -10.22 -0.49
N ALA A 150 17.95 -9.76 -1.29
CA ALA A 150 17.71 -8.80 -2.36
C ALA A 150 17.42 -9.50 -3.69
N MET A 151 16.15 -9.45 -4.13
CA MET A 151 15.76 -9.83 -5.49
C MET A 151 15.93 -8.63 -6.43
N VAL A 152 17.10 -8.55 -7.06
CA VAL A 152 17.37 -7.52 -8.07
C VAL A 152 16.69 -7.90 -9.39
N THR A 153 15.84 -7.02 -9.92
CA THR A 153 15.00 -7.35 -11.08
C THR A 153 14.74 -6.14 -12.00
N LYS A 154 14.46 -6.43 -13.28
CA LYS A 154 14.03 -5.45 -14.29
C LYS A 154 12.54 -5.10 -14.24
N ARG A 155 11.75 -5.86 -13.46
CA ARG A 155 10.29 -5.67 -13.32
C ARG A 155 9.95 -4.40 -12.55
N ILE A 156 10.78 -4.03 -11.58
CA ILE A 156 10.68 -2.75 -10.88
C ILE A 156 11.63 -1.79 -11.57
N LYS A 157 11.12 -0.61 -11.93
CA LYS A 157 11.91 0.47 -12.52
C LYS A 157 11.69 1.74 -11.71
N PRO A 158 12.72 2.56 -11.52
CA PRO A 158 12.55 3.89 -10.96
C PRO A 158 11.61 4.71 -11.84
N LEU A 159 10.83 5.58 -11.21
CA LEU A 159 9.94 6.51 -11.90
C LEU A 159 10.52 7.92 -11.87
N THR A 160 10.18 8.73 -12.85
CA THR A 160 10.45 10.17 -12.79
C THR A 160 9.20 10.87 -12.27
N CYS A 161 9.26 11.41 -11.06
CA CYS A 161 8.16 12.10 -10.39
C CYS A 161 8.62 13.52 -10.04
N ASP A 162 7.94 14.54 -10.56
CA ASP A 162 8.32 15.95 -10.36
C ASP A 162 9.82 16.22 -10.65
N GLY A 163 10.30 15.68 -11.78
CA GLY A 163 11.71 15.79 -12.19
C GLY A 163 12.71 14.97 -11.36
N LYS A 164 12.27 14.27 -10.30
CA LYS A 164 13.12 13.44 -9.44
C LYS A 164 12.99 11.96 -9.79
N THR A 165 14.11 11.24 -9.73
CA THR A 165 14.09 9.78 -9.79
C THR A 165 13.63 9.21 -8.46
N VAL A 166 12.52 8.47 -8.47
CA VAL A 166 11.95 7.79 -7.32
C VAL A 166 12.18 6.29 -7.47
N HIS A 167 12.97 5.72 -6.57
CA HIS A 167 13.15 4.26 -6.49
C HIS A 167 12.08 3.62 -5.62
N ILE A 168 11.74 2.38 -5.94
CA ILE A 168 10.68 1.62 -5.29
C ILE A 168 11.28 0.34 -4.69
N VAL A 169 10.97 0.07 -3.42
CA VAL A 169 11.30 -1.18 -2.71
C VAL A 169 10.02 -2.00 -2.54
N GLY A 170 9.98 -3.17 -3.17
CA GLY A 170 8.86 -4.09 -3.06
C GLY A 170 9.02 -5.07 -1.90
N ILE A 171 7.99 -5.22 -1.06
CA ILE A 171 8.08 -5.99 0.19
C ILE A 171 6.90 -6.98 0.31
N PRO A 172 7.08 -8.26 -0.09
CA PRO A 172 6.05 -9.28 0.11
C PRO A 172 5.87 -9.62 1.60
N LEU A 173 4.64 -9.88 2.04
CA LEU A 173 4.32 -9.90 3.48
C LEU A 173 4.49 -11.23 4.22
N HIS A 174 4.89 -12.31 3.56
CA HIS A 174 4.44 -13.65 3.96
C HIS A 174 5.19 -14.32 5.13
N TRP A 175 6.32 -13.77 5.55
CA TRP A 175 7.19 -14.39 6.55
C TRP A 175 6.92 -13.88 7.97
N GLY A 176 7.33 -14.68 8.95
CA GLY A 176 7.19 -14.36 10.36
C GLY A 176 8.17 -15.16 11.23
N PHE A 177 7.90 -15.19 12.53
CA PHE A 177 8.73 -15.88 13.54
C PHE A 177 8.31 -17.34 13.80
N THR A 178 7.23 -17.82 13.16
CA THR A 178 6.71 -19.19 13.25
C THR A 178 6.46 -19.77 11.86
N GLY A 179 6.43 -21.10 11.73
CA GLY A 179 6.12 -21.80 10.48
C GLY A 179 7.27 -22.69 10.01
N ALA A 180 7.08 -23.32 8.86
CA ALA A 180 8.05 -24.18 8.20
C ALA A 180 9.01 -23.41 7.27
N ALA A 181 8.62 -22.21 6.82
CA ALA A 181 9.51 -21.31 6.08
C ALA A 181 10.60 -20.74 7.01
N LYS A 182 11.69 -20.23 6.43
CA LYS A 182 12.74 -19.56 7.21
C LYS A 182 12.16 -18.34 7.92
N LYS A 183 12.64 -18.09 9.13
CA LYS A 183 12.21 -16.92 9.92
C LYS A 183 12.57 -15.64 9.17
N GLY A 184 11.64 -14.69 9.16
CA GLY A 184 11.80 -13.38 8.55
C GLY A 184 10.69 -12.46 9.03
N PHE A 185 10.92 -11.15 9.04
CA PHE A 185 9.95 -10.17 9.50
C PHE A 185 9.42 -9.37 8.32
N GLY A 186 8.09 -9.30 8.18
CA GLY A 186 7.44 -8.68 7.04
C GLY A 186 7.31 -7.15 7.12
N PRO A 187 6.57 -6.55 6.17
CA PRO A 187 6.44 -5.11 5.98
C PRO A 187 5.79 -4.38 7.14
N ASN A 188 4.99 -5.05 7.99
CA ASN A 188 4.29 -4.38 9.08
C ASN A 188 5.24 -3.84 10.18
N MET A 189 6.51 -4.23 10.18
CA MET A 189 7.57 -3.60 10.99
C MET A 189 7.98 -2.21 10.46
N LEU A 190 7.56 -1.88 9.23
CA LEU A 190 7.99 -0.71 8.48
C LEU A 190 6.83 0.24 8.16
N THR A 191 5.58 -0.22 8.17
CA THR A 191 4.43 0.56 7.71
C THR A 191 3.99 1.62 8.72
N PRO A 192 3.54 2.80 8.26
CA PRO A 192 3.05 3.86 9.14
C PRO A 192 1.72 3.50 9.81
N TYR A 193 1.46 4.13 10.96
CA TYR A 193 0.19 4.05 11.68
C TYR A 193 -0.71 5.22 11.24
N VAL A 194 -1.32 5.06 10.07
CA VAL A 194 -2.32 5.99 9.53
C VAL A 194 -3.21 5.23 8.57
N GLY A 195 -4.45 5.70 8.39
CA GLY A 195 -5.40 5.06 7.49
C GLY A 195 -6.23 6.05 6.69
N ASP A 196 -7.04 5.48 5.82
CA ASP A 196 -8.03 6.20 5.01
C ASP A 196 -8.94 7.10 5.86
N ALA A 197 -9.25 8.29 5.35
CA ALA A 197 -10.02 9.29 6.07
C ALA A 197 -11.44 8.84 6.44
N ASN A 198 -12.03 7.92 5.67
CA ASN A 198 -13.41 7.48 5.83
C ASN A 198 -13.52 6.21 6.70
N ILE A 199 -12.66 5.22 6.44
CA ILE A 199 -12.75 3.88 7.04
C ILE A 199 -11.51 3.43 7.82
N GLU A 200 -10.50 4.30 7.96
CA GLU A 200 -9.29 4.04 8.75
C GLU A 200 -8.50 2.81 8.27
N THR A 201 -8.68 2.40 7.00
CA THR A 201 -7.92 1.30 6.41
C THR A 201 -6.47 1.72 6.26
N PRO A 202 -5.50 0.97 6.83
CA PRO A 202 -4.13 1.48 6.94
C PRO A 202 -3.37 1.68 5.62
N GLU A 203 -2.47 2.66 5.61
CA GLU A 203 -1.60 3.02 4.49
C GLU A 203 -0.41 2.05 4.32
N TYR A 204 -0.70 0.85 3.83
CA TYR A 204 0.31 -0.22 3.65
C TYR A 204 0.92 -0.29 2.24
N LYS A 205 0.51 0.61 1.33
CA LYS A 205 0.85 0.52 -0.09
C LYS A 205 1.79 1.62 -0.58
N ALA A 206 1.96 2.68 0.20
CA ALA A 206 2.92 3.74 -0.08
C ALA A 206 3.43 4.30 1.26
N PHE A 207 4.72 4.13 1.51
CA PHE A 207 5.40 4.67 2.68
C PHE A 207 6.89 4.80 2.35
N LEU A 208 7.68 5.38 3.26
CA LEU A 208 9.11 5.60 3.01
C LEU A 208 10.00 4.64 3.77
N VAL A 209 11.08 4.21 3.10
CA VAL A 209 12.13 3.38 3.67
C VAL A 209 13.50 3.84 3.17
N ASN A 210 14.53 3.30 3.81
CA ASN A 210 15.90 3.27 3.30
C ASN A 210 16.38 1.81 3.24
N ILE A 211 17.44 1.56 2.48
CA ILE A 211 18.01 0.24 2.24
C ILE A 211 19.53 0.30 2.18
N GLU A 212 20.19 -0.73 2.68
CA GLU A 212 21.64 -0.89 2.60
C GLU A 212 22.02 -2.38 2.54
N PRO A 213 23.16 -2.73 1.90
CA PRO A 213 23.70 -4.07 1.99
C PRO A 213 24.18 -4.37 3.41
N VAL A 214 23.97 -5.62 3.84
CA VAL A 214 24.48 -6.13 5.12
C VAL A 214 25.08 -7.51 4.94
N SER A 215 25.91 -7.93 5.89
CA SER A 215 26.27 -9.34 6.02
C SER A 215 25.02 -10.15 6.37
N GLY A 216 24.91 -11.36 5.83
CA GLY A 216 23.81 -12.25 6.19
C GLY A 216 23.78 -12.54 7.70
N PRO A 217 22.62 -12.89 8.26
CA PRO A 217 22.53 -13.30 9.65
C PRO A 217 23.50 -14.47 9.90
N VAL A 218 24.21 -14.42 11.04
CA VAL A 218 25.07 -15.51 11.48
C VAL A 218 24.20 -16.75 11.68
N ALA A 219 24.56 -17.82 10.99
CA ALA A 219 23.81 -19.09 10.96
C ALA A 219 23.83 -19.79 12.33
#